data_AF-A0AB38MSQ4-F1
#
_entry.id   AF-A0AB38MSQ4-F1
#
_cell.length_a   1.000
_cell.length_b   1.000
_cell.length_c   1.000
_cell.angle_alpha   90.00
_cell.angle_beta   90.00
_cell.angle_gamma   90.00
#
_symmetry.space_group_name_H-M   'P 1'
#
loop_
_entity.id
_entity.type
_entity.pdbx_description
1 polymer ?
#
loop_
_entity_poly.entity_id
_entity_poly.type
_entity_poly.pdbx_seq_one_letter_code
_entity_poly.pdbx_strand_id
1 'polypeptide(L)'
;MGGANLEVFKFAAYLFFPIAFMYHFGDPDWYERHVEPAKEAFWPKEEETHKPAKDPESLRAQLEEIKSRRKNGATGKQSQQEQQPQRLV
;
A
#
# COMPACT_ATOMS: atom_id res chain seq x y z
N MET A 1 -17.43 -44.08 -16.88
CA MET A 1 -16.71 -43.76 -15.63
C MET A 1 -15.26 -44.15 -15.82
N GLY A 2 -14.33 -43.18 -15.86
CA GLY A 2 -12.91 -43.49 -15.97
C GLY A 2 -12.47 -44.17 -14.67
N GLY A 3 -12.12 -45.45 -14.73
CA GLY A 3 -11.74 -46.26 -13.57
C GLY A 3 -10.42 -45.79 -12.91
N ALA A 4 -9.74 -46.70 -12.20
CA ALA A 4 -8.56 -46.41 -11.39
C ALA A 4 -7.49 -45.51 -12.05
N ASN A 5 -7.31 -45.58 -13.38
CA ASN A 5 -6.38 -44.72 -14.13
C ASN A 5 -6.69 -43.21 -13.98
N LEU A 6 -7.97 -42.84 -13.89
CA LEU A 6 -8.39 -41.45 -13.74
C LEU A 6 -8.11 -40.93 -12.32
N GLU A 7 -8.16 -41.81 -11.33
CA GLU A 7 -7.81 -41.47 -9.93
C GLU A 7 -6.32 -41.25 -9.77
N VAL A 8 -5.49 -42.10 -10.39
CA VAL A 8 -4.03 -41.94 -10.42
C VAL A 8 -3.64 -40.63 -11.12
N PHE A 9 -4.28 -40.29 -12.25
CA PHE A 9 -4.03 -39.01 -12.92
C PHE A 9 -4.39 -37.81 -12.04
N LYS A 10 -5.57 -37.81 -11.41
CA LYS A 10 -5.98 -36.74 -10.49
C LYS A 10 -5.01 -36.59 -9.32
N PHE A 11 -4.58 -37.70 -8.74
CA PHE A 11 -3.62 -37.70 -7.64
C PHE A 11 -2.28 -37.10 -8.08
N ALA A 12 -1.74 -37.54 -9.22
CA ALA A 12 -0.51 -36.99 -9.78
C ALA A 12 -0.67 -35.50 -10.09
N ALA A 13 -1.79 -35.08 -10.69
CA ALA A 13 -2.07 -33.67 -10.96
C ALA A 13 -2.11 -32.86 -9.65
N TYR A 14 -2.83 -33.31 -8.63
CA TYR A 14 -2.90 -32.59 -7.35
C TYR A 14 -1.58 -32.54 -6.60
N LEU A 15 -0.70 -33.52 -6.77
CA LEU A 15 0.63 -33.50 -6.18
C LEU A 15 1.59 -32.60 -6.97
N PHE A 16 1.71 -32.82 -8.27
CA PHE A 16 2.71 -32.15 -9.10
C PHE A 16 2.30 -30.73 -9.51
N PHE A 17 1.02 -30.44 -9.67
CA PHE A 17 0.55 -29.10 -10.04
C PHE A 17 1.02 -28.01 -9.05
N PRO A 18 0.75 -28.11 -7.73
CA PRO A 18 1.22 -27.08 -6.79
C PRO A 18 2.74 -27.06 -6.69
N ILE A 19 3.43 -28.21 -6.78
CA ILE A 19 4.89 -28.27 -6.72
C ILE A 19 5.52 -27.59 -7.93
N ALA A 20 5.05 -27.88 -9.14
CA ALA A 20 5.53 -27.27 -10.37
C ALA A 20 5.22 -25.77 -10.40
N PHE A 21 4.04 -25.37 -9.94
CA PHE A 21 3.67 -23.97 -9.80
C PHE A 21 4.62 -23.26 -8.83
N MET A 22 4.88 -23.83 -7.65
CA MET A 22 5.80 -23.23 -6.68
C MET A 22 7.25 -23.21 -7.17
N TYR A 23 7.69 -24.22 -7.91
CA TYR A 23 9.03 -24.24 -8.50
C TYR A 23 9.21 -23.18 -9.58
N HIS A 24 8.19 -22.93 -10.40
CA HIS A 24 8.28 -21.93 -11.47
C HIS A 24 8.09 -20.50 -10.96
N PHE A 25 7.08 -20.26 -10.11
CA PHE A 25 6.73 -18.92 -9.62
C PHE A 25 7.40 -18.56 -8.29
N GLY A 26 7.93 -19.54 -7.56
CA GLY A 26 8.72 -19.32 -6.34
C GLY A 26 10.21 -19.16 -6.61
N ASP A 27 10.63 -19.20 -7.88
CA ASP A 27 11.98 -18.88 -8.28
C ASP A 27 12.28 -17.38 -8.01
N PRO A 28 13.36 -17.06 -7.28
CA PRO A 28 13.68 -15.69 -6.94
C PRO A 28 13.95 -14.82 -8.18
N ASP A 29 14.57 -15.37 -9.23
CA ASP A 29 14.82 -14.62 -10.47
C ASP A 29 13.51 -14.30 -11.19
N TRP A 30 12.52 -15.20 -11.16
CA TRP A 30 11.20 -14.93 -11.71
C TRP A 30 10.51 -13.76 -10.97
N TYR A 31 10.59 -13.76 -9.63
CA TYR A 31 9.99 -12.72 -8.79
C TYR A 31 10.62 -11.34 -9.05
N GLU A 32 11.96 -11.25 -9.07
CA GLU A 32 12.70 -10.01 -9.34
C GLU A 32 12.39 -9.46 -10.74
N ARG A 33 12.17 -10.32 -11.74
CA ARG A 33 11.92 -9.85 -13.12
C ARG A 33 10.49 -9.43 -13.37
N HIS A 34 9.51 -10.04 -12.69
CA HIS A 34 8.10 -9.85 -13.03
C HIS A 34 7.29 -9.13 -11.96
N VAL A 35 7.62 -9.31 -10.67
CA VAL A 35 6.87 -8.73 -9.56
C VAL A 35 7.48 -7.42 -9.07
N GLU A 36 8.81 -7.37 -8.97
CA GLU A 36 9.51 -6.16 -8.50
C GLU A 36 9.27 -4.93 -9.39
N PRO A 37 9.32 -5.01 -10.74
CA PRO A 37 9.04 -3.84 -11.59
C PRO A 37 7.57 -3.42 -11.53
N ALA A 38 6.65 -4.37 -11.28
CA ALA A 38 5.25 -4.04 -11.08
C ALA A 38 5.05 -3.21 -9.81
N LYS A 39 5.82 -3.46 -8.74
CA LYS A 39 5.76 -2.66 -7.50
C LYS A 39 6.05 -1.18 -7.75
N GLU A 40 6.99 -0.86 -8.65
CA GLU A 40 7.32 0.53 -9.01
C GLU A 40 6.21 1.25 -9.78
N ALA A 41 5.39 0.52 -10.54
CA ALA A 41 4.25 1.09 -11.25
C ALA A 41 3.05 1.32 -10.33
N PHE A 42 2.86 0.46 -9.32
CA PHE A 42 1.72 0.54 -8.41
C PHE A 42 1.96 1.43 -7.19
N TRP A 43 3.20 1.50 -6.68
CA TRP A 43 3.52 2.27 -5.47
C TRP A 43 4.31 3.53 -5.82
N PRO A 44 3.98 4.69 -5.22
CA PRO A 44 4.82 5.87 -5.35
C PRO A 44 6.22 5.54 -4.84
N LYS A 45 7.24 6.12 -5.47
CA LYS A 45 8.64 5.91 -5.09
C LYS A 45 8.82 6.20 -3.61
N GLU A 46 9.70 5.46 -2.94
CA GLU A 46 9.94 5.64 -1.51
C GLU A 46 10.44 7.06 -1.17
N GLU A 47 11.02 7.77 -2.14
CA GLU A 47 11.44 9.17 -2.02
C GLU A 47 10.26 10.15 -1.97
N GLU A 48 9.16 9.83 -2.66
CA GLU A 48 7.94 10.65 -2.72
C GLU A 48 6.98 10.34 -1.56
N THR A 49 7.20 9.23 -0.87
CA THR A 49 6.39 8.81 0.27
C THR A 49 6.84 9.50 1.55
N HIS A 50 5.90 10.01 2.34
CA HIS A 50 6.18 10.60 3.64
C HIS A 50 6.80 9.56 4.58
N LYS A 51 8.09 9.75 4.93
CA LYS A 51 8.80 8.87 5.88
C LYS A 51 8.51 9.32 7.31
N PRO A 52 7.80 8.51 8.12
CA PRO A 52 7.55 8.87 9.51
C PRO A 52 8.88 8.98 10.28
N ALA A 53 8.91 9.90 11.25
CA ALA A 53 10.01 9.98 12.21
C ALA A 53 10.24 8.63 12.90
N LYS A 54 11.50 8.19 13.00
CA LYS A 54 11.87 6.95 13.69
C LYS A 54 12.35 7.20 15.12
N ASP A 55 12.82 8.41 15.42
CA ASP A 55 13.34 8.79 16.72
C ASP A 55 12.28 9.47 17.60
N PRO A 56 12.26 9.22 18.92
CA PRO A 56 11.24 9.74 19.83
C PRO A 56 11.19 11.28 19.89
N GLU A 57 12.33 11.97 19.76
CA GLU A 57 12.35 13.43 19.70
C GLU A 57 11.74 13.95 18.39
N SER A 58 12.12 13.36 17.26
CA SER A 58 11.57 13.73 15.95
C SER A 58 10.06 13.46 15.84
N LEU A 59 9.55 12.42 16.52
CA LEU A 59 8.12 12.13 16.61
C LEU A 59 7.35 13.22 17.37
N ARG A 60 7.92 13.73 18.47
CA ARG A 60 7.30 14.81 19.24
C ARG A 60 7.23 16.09 18.43
N ALA A 61 8.30 16.44 17.71
CA ALA A 61 8.32 17.59 16.82
C ALA A 61 7.26 17.50 15.70
N GLN A 62 7.16 16.34 15.03
CA GLN A 62 6.12 16.12 14.01
C GLN A 62 4.70 16.20 14.60
N LEU A 63 4.48 15.67 15.81
CA LEU A 63 3.19 15.77 16.48
C LEU A 63 2.81 17.21 16.82
N GLU A 64 3.76 18.03 17.25
CA GLU A 64 3.55 19.45 17.51
C GLU A 64 3.22 20.22 16.22
N GLU A 65 3.93 19.94 15.13
CA GLU A 65 3.65 20.50 13.81
C GLU A 65 2.25 20.13 13.29
N ILE A 66 1.85 18.85 13.42
CA ILE A 66 0.51 18.40 13.03
C ILE A 66 -0.56 19.11 13.88
N LYS A 67 -0.32 19.28 15.18
CA LYS A 67 -1.24 19.98 16.09
C LYS A 67 -1.35 21.46 15.72
N SER A 68 -0.24 22.14 15.42
CA SER A 68 -0.25 23.56 15.04
C SER A 68 -0.93 23.77 13.69
N ARG A 69 -0.67 22.91 12.70
CA ARG A 69 -1.35 22.94 11.40
C ARG A 69 -2.86 22.77 11.52
N ARG A 70 -3.33 21.88 12.39
CA ARG A 70 -4.76 21.70 12.67
C ARG A 70 -5.39 22.94 13.31
N LYS A 71 -4.72 23.56 14.28
CA LYS A 71 -5.19 24.79 14.92
C LYS A 71 -5.31 25.93 13.91
N ASN A 72 -4.26 26.16 13.11
CA ASN A 72 -4.23 27.23 12.12
C ASN A 72 -5.28 27.04 11.02
N GLY A 73 -5.50 25.80 10.58
CA GLY A 73 -6.55 25.48 9.60
C GLY A 73 -7.97 25.65 10.15
N ALA A 74 -8.19 25.49 11.45
CA ALA A 74 -9.47 25.77 12.10
C ALA A 74 -9.70 27.28 12.24
N THR A 75 -8.68 28.04 12.66
CA THR A 75 -8.75 29.50 12.78
C THR A 75 -8.99 30.18 11.44
N GLY A 76 -8.31 29.76 10.37
CA GLY A 76 -8.51 30.32 9.02
C GLY A 76 -9.93 30.12 8.47
N LYS A 77 -10.61 29.02 8.84
CA LYS A 77 -12.01 28.80 8.50
C LYS A 77 -12.97 29.74 9.24
N GLN A 78 -12.66 30.09 10.49
CA GLN A 78 -13.47 31.04 11.28
C GLN A 78 -13.29 32.48 10.76
N SER A 79 -12.07 32.90 10.45
CA SER A 79 -11.80 34.24 9.92
C SER A 79 -12.43 34.49 8.54
N GLN A 80 -12.54 33.45 7.71
CA GLN A 80 -13.19 33.54 6.40
C GLN A 80 -14.73 33.56 6.50
N GLN A 81 -15.29 33.08 7.62
CA GLN A 81 -16.72 33.12 7.93
C GLN A 81 -17.15 34.46 8.54
N GLU A 82 -16.28 35.10 9.34
CA GLU A 82 -16.48 36.45 9.89
C GLU A 82 -16.27 37.60 8.89
N GLN A 83 -15.64 37.36 7.73
CA GLN A 83 -15.49 38.33 6.63
C GLN A 83 -16.60 38.25 5.57
N GLN A 84 -17.59 37.34 5.73
CA GLN A 84 -18.83 37.35 4.96
C GLN A 84 -20.06 37.91 5.74
N PRO A 85 -20.01 39.08 6.41
CA PRO A 85 -21.22 39.81 6.72
C PRO A 85 -21.46 40.82 5.59
N GLN A 86 -22.61 40.72 4.93
CA GLN A 86 -23.16 41.75 4.03
C GLN A 86 -22.62 41.79 2.59
N ARG A 87 -22.87 40.73 1.81
CA ARG A 87 -23.17 40.91 0.37
C ARG A 87 -24.66 40.66 0.13
N LEU A 88 -25.36 41.79 -0.01
CA LEU A 88 -26.54 42.04 -0.85
C LEU A 88 -27.89 41.38 -0.45
N VAL A 89 -28.75 42.19 0.17
CA VAL A 89 -30.17 42.32 -0.19
C VAL A 89 -30.38 43.76 -0.61
#